data_AF-A0A8H6MCL1-F1
#
_entry.id   AF-A0A8H6MCL1-F1
#
_cell.length_a   1.000
_cell.length_b   1.000
_cell.length_c   1.000
_cell.angle_alpha   90.00
_cell.angle_beta   90.00
_cell.angle_gamma   90.00
#
_symmetry.space_group_name_H-M   'P 1'
#
loop_
_entity.id
_entity.type
_entity.pdbx_description
1 polymer ?
#
loop_
_entity_poly.entity_id
_entity_poly.type
_entity_poly.pdbx_seq_one_letter_code
_entity_poly.pdbx_strand_id
1 'polypeptide(L)'
;MAKKNVFTPKPRVEKLPLAVRKDIRDNYDSKKEELEAKATELLGTKFTINFDPPEVWAYATDSTSSAGSIFAGYAEGFVSGLKSYLEYYEDLGKDYFNKAVTQSEVTLNANPLGDEGETITADIKDGVFRILFRHDKLGYNQSWLDQSYFSKAVDAVTTETFSLKAKSSIEKEWEENYEDLTKEIGEILAIPDVVLEPNFVEVYAALKAGRKDNDWEASFGKAILAYFQDGLKYNLTSAGFKDDDMLQEGFAELVTSKTIKLRIVKELKTGYRNEAFLEDGVLCLQLKADHWYYNVSDMGDNVIKLL
;
A
#
# COMPACT_ATOMS: atom_id res chain seq x y z
N MET A 1 -11.95 -12.39 -34.13
CA MET A 1 -11.13 -12.67 -32.95
C MET A 1 -11.54 -14.03 -32.42
N ALA A 2 -10.62 -15.00 -32.30
CA ALA A 2 -10.96 -16.30 -31.71
C ALA A 2 -11.35 -16.10 -30.25
N LYS A 3 -12.44 -16.73 -29.80
CA LYS A 3 -12.79 -16.76 -28.37
C LYS A 3 -11.63 -17.43 -27.63
N LYS A 4 -11.00 -16.68 -26.71
CA LYS A 4 -9.97 -17.21 -25.82
C LYS A 4 -10.64 -18.32 -24.98
N ASN A 5 -10.05 -19.51 -24.96
CA ASN A 5 -10.56 -20.59 -24.13
C ASN A 5 -10.38 -20.18 -22.67
N VAL A 6 -11.48 -20.15 -21.92
CA VAL A 6 -11.44 -19.89 -20.47
C VAL A 6 -10.76 -21.08 -19.81
N PHE A 7 -9.73 -20.82 -18.99
CA PHE A 7 -9.06 -21.87 -18.23
C PHE A 7 -10.05 -22.59 -17.33
N THR A 8 -10.05 -23.92 -17.40
CA THR A 8 -10.90 -24.77 -16.55
C THR A 8 -10.01 -25.51 -15.57
N PRO A 9 -10.18 -25.29 -14.25
CA PRO A 9 -9.41 -26.01 -13.24
C PRO A 9 -9.55 -27.53 -13.40
N LYS A 10 -8.45 -28.26 -13.20
CA LYS A 10 -8.44 -29.72 -13.16
C LYS A 10 -9.23 -30.22 -11.95
N PRO A 11 -9.93 -31.36 -12.07
CA PRO A 11 -10.60 -31.97 -10.94
C PRO A 11 -9.57 -32.47 -9.91
N ARG A 12 -9.97 -32.43 -8.63
CA ARG A 12 -9.24 -33.02 -7.51
C ARG A 12 -8.96 -34.50 -7.77
N VAL A 13 -7.76 -34.95 -7.44
CA VAL A 13 -7.39 -36.38 -7.55
C VAL A 13 -8.11 -37.17 -6.45
N GLU A 14 -8.79 -38.27 -6.79
CA GLU A 14 -9.50 -39.07 -5.76
C GLU A 14 -8.55 -39.70 -4.74
N LYS A 15 -7.38 -40.15 -5.20
CA LYS A 15 -6.37 -40.81 -4.36
C LYS A 15 -4.96 -40.57 -4.89
N LEU A 16 -4.12 -39.98 -4.04
CA LEU A 16 -2.70 -39.77 -4.36
C LEU A 16 -1.91 -41.09 -4.36
N PRO A 17 -0.94 -41.26 -5.28
CA PRO A 17 0.00 -42.38 -5.26
C PRO A 17 0.68 -42.57 -3.91
N LEU A 18 1.04 -43.80 -3.55
CA LEU A 18 1.68 -44.09 -2.25
C LEU A 18 3.00 -43.33 -2.08
N ALA A 19 3.83 -43.25 -3.14
CA ALA A 19 5.09 -42.52 -3.10
C ALA A 19 4.88 -41.02 -2.81
N VAL A 20 3.88 -40.41 -3.44
CA VAL A 20 3.49 -39.00 -3.22
C VAL A 20 3.01 -38.78 -1.78
N ARG A 21 2.11 -39.64 -1.27
CA ARG A 21 1.62 -39.53 0.12
C ARG A 21 2.74 -39.70 1.14
N LYS A 22 3.66 -40.64 0.91
CA LYS A 22 4.81 -40.86 1.77
C LYS A 22 5.72 -39.62 1.79
N ASP A 23 6.00 -39.06 0.62
CA ASP A 23 6.85 -37.90 0.50
C ASP A 23 6.23 -36.64 1.15
N ILE A 24 4.92 -36.42 0.98
CA ILE A 24 4.18 -35.37 1.70
C ILE A 24 4.31 -35.53 3.21
N ARG A 25 4.08 -36.74 3.74
CA ARG A 25 4.24 -37.02 5.17
C ARG A 25 5.65 -36.71 5.66
N ASP A 26 6.65 -37.20 4.92
CA ASP A 26 8.04 -37.15 5.35
C ASP A 26 8.62 -35.72 5.26
N ASN A 27 8.21 -34.92 4.27
CA ASN A 27 8.84 -33.64 3.95
C ASN A 27 7.97 -32.38 4.16
N TYR A 28 6.64 -32.50 4.18
CA TYR A 28 5.73 -31.38 4.44
C TYR A 28 5.02 -31.50 5.80
N ASP A 29 4.31 -32.61 6.05
CA ASP A 29 3.54 -32.76 7.28
C ASP A 29 4.45 -32.69 8.53
N SER A 30 5.67 -33.23 8.41
CA SER A 30 6.70 -33.16 9.46
C SER A 30 7.17 -31.74 9.84
N LYS A 31 6.96 -30.75 8.94
CA LYS A 31 7.33 -29.34 9.14
C LYS A 31 6.13 -28.43 9.38
N LYS A 32 4.92 -28.90 9.05
CA LYS A 32 3.71 -28.08 9.00
C LYS A 32 3.44 -27.37 10.32
N GLU A 33 3.51 -28.09 11.44
CA GLU A 33 3.26 -27.51 12.77
C GLU A 33 4.26 -26.41 13.13
N GLU A 34 5.54 -26.56 12.77
CA GLU A 34 6.56 -25.53 12.98
C GLU A 34 6.28 -24.28 12.15
N LEU A 35 5.86 -24.46 10.89
CA LEU A 35 5.54 -23.34 10.00
C LEU A 35 4.26 -22.60 10.43
N GLU A 36 3.24 -23.32 10.88
CA GLU A 36 2.02 -22.74 11.47
C GLU A 36 2.34 -21.98 12.77
N ALA A 37 3.23 -22.51 13.61
CA ALA A 37 3.68 -21.82 14.81
C ALA A 37 4.40 -20.50 14.49
N LYS A 38 5.29 -20.49 13.49
CA LYS A 38 5.96 -19.26 13.03
C LYS A 38 4.97 -18.24 12.49
N ALA A 39 4.01 -18.64 11.66
CA ALA A 39 2.98 -17.73 11.16
C ALA A 39 2.12 -17.18 12.30
N THR A 40 1.76 -18.03 13.26
CA THR A 40 0.99 -17.66 14.46
C THR A 40 1.74 -16.64 15.32
N GLU A 41 3.03 -16.86 15.57
CA GLU A 41 3.89 -15.95 16.31
C GLU A 41 3.97 -14.57 15.62
N LEU A 42 4.21 -14.57 14.31
CA LEU A 42 4.29 -13.35 13.51
C LEU A 42 2.99 -12.54 13.53
N LEU A 43 1.83 -13.19 13.46
CA LEU A 43 0.53 -12.53 13.37
C LEU A 43 -0.11 -12.24 14.74
N GLY A 44 0.38 -12.85 15.82
CA GLY A 44 -0.22 -12.79 17.15
C GLY A 44 -1.58 -13.49 17.25
N THR A 45 -2.02 -14.21 16.22
CA THR A 45 -3.26 -14.98 16.18
C THR A 45 -2.99 -16.35 15.58
N LYS A 46 -3.74 -17.37 16.02
CA LYS A 46 -3.59 -18.73 15.50
C LYS A 46 -3.81 -18.74 13.99
N PHE A 47 -2.83 -19.23 13.25
CA PHE A 47 -2.86 -19.29 11.80
C PHE A 47 -2.66 -20.72 11.28
N THR A 48 -3.38 -21.09 10.23
CA THR A 48 -3.41 -22.46 9.70
C THR A 48 -2.92 -22.50 8.25
N ILE A 49 -2.11 -23.50 7.90
CA ILE A 49 -1.69 -23.79 6.52
C ILE A 49 -2.56 -24.95 6.01
N ASN A 50 -3.56 -24.65 5.20
CA ASN A 50 -4.57 -25.61 4.75
C ASN A 50 -4.43 -25.93 3.26
N PHE A 51 -3.32 -26.56 2.90
CA PHE A 51 -3.15 -27.05 1.53
C PHE A 51 -3.98 -28.32 1.32
N ASP A 52 -4.65 -28.46 0.16
CA ASP A 52 -5.31 -29.70 -0.29
C ASP A 52 -4.39 -30.40 -1.32
N PRO A 53 -3.56 -31.39 -0.90
CA PRO A 53 -2.63 -32.02 -1.82
C PRO A 53 -3.32 -32.74 -2.98
N PRO A 54 -4.44 -33.48 -2.79
CA PRO A 54 -5.22 -34.01 -3.91
C PRO A 54 -5.67 -32.98 -4.95
N GLU A 55 -6.04 -31.77 -4.56
CA GLU A 55 -6.42 -30.69 -5.49
C GLU A 55 -5.19 -30.16 -6.23
N VAL A 56 -4.14 -29.80 -5.50
CA VAL A 56 -2.92 -29.21 -6.06
C VAL A 56 -2.18 -30.20 -6.97
N TRP A 57 -2.08 -31.47 -6.55
CA TRP A 57 -1.32 -32.49 -7.28
C TRP A 57 -1.97 -32.92 -8.60
N ALA A 58 -3.22 -32.51 -8.89
CA ALA A 58 -3.81 -32.65 -10.21
C ALA A 58 -2.99 -31.94 -11.31
N TYR A 59 -2.18 -30.95 -10.92
CA TYR A 59 -1.36 -30.14 -11.81
C TYR A 59 0.10 -30.59 -11.92
N ALA A 60 0.50 -31.65 -11.22
CA ALA A 60 1.86 -32.17 -11.33
C ALA A 60 2.16 -32.61 -12.78
N THR A 61 3.29 -32.14 -13.33
CA THR A 61 3.74 -32.48 -14.69
C THR A 61 4.56 -33.77 -14.73
N ASP A 62 5.13 -34.18 -13.59
CA ASP A 62 5.91 -35.41 -13.45
C ASP A 62 5.43 -36.24 -12.25
N SER A 63 5.58 -37.57 -12.35
CA SER A 63 5.20 -38.53 -11.30
C SER A 63 6.24 -38.67 -10.18
N THR A 64 6.98 -37.60 -9.86
CA THR A 64 8.18 -37.67 -9.00
C THR A 64 7.87 -37.65 -7.51
N SER A 65 8.82 -38.20 -6.74
CA SER A 65 8.83 -38.34 -5.28
C SER A 65 9.23 -37.06 -4.55
N SER A 66 8.83 -35.88 -5.04
CA SER A 66 9.20 -34.58 -4.44
C SER A 66 7.98 -33.70 -4.10
N ALA A 67 6.80 -34.31 -4.03
CA ALA A 67 5.56 -33.63 -3.69
C ALA A 67 5.65 -32.90 -2.34
N GLY A 68 6.11 -33.58 -1.29
CA GLY A 68 6.28 -32.99 0.03
C GLY A 68 7.26 -31.83 0.04
N SER A 69 8.37 -31.94 -0.70
CA SER A 69 9.30 -30.81 -0.86
C SER A 69 8.64 -29.60 -1.55
N ILE A 70 7.74 -29.82 -2.52
CA ILE A 70 6.99 -28.75 -3.18
C ILE A 70 6.01 -28.07 -2.22
N PHE A 71 5.22 -28.83 -1.45
CA PHE A 71 4.31 -28.22 -0.47
C PHE A 71 5.07 -27.49 0.63
N ALA A 72 6.18 -28.06 1.10
CA ALA A 72 7.05 -27.41 2.08
C ALA A 72 7.62 -26.09 1.56
N GLY A 73 8.09 -26.04 0.31
CA GLY A 73 8.66 -24.81 -0.26
C GLY A 73 7.63 -23.69 -0.42
N TYR A 74 6.36 -23.98 -0.74
CA TYR A 74 5.30 -22.96 -0.73
C TYR A 74 4.98 -22.46 0.69
N ALA A 75 4.92 -23.36 1.67
CA ALA A 75 4.65 -22.99 3.06
C ALA A 75 5.82 -22.17 3.66
N GLU A 76 7.06 -22.58 3.41
CA GLU A 76 8.27 -21.83 3.78
C GLU A 76 8.32 -20.47 3.07
N GLY A 77 7.97 -20.42 1.78
CA GLY A 77 7.86 -19.19 1.00
C GLY A 77 6.82 -18.22 1.58
N PHE A 78 5.65 -18.73 1.98
CA PHE A 78 4.63 -17.94 2.67
C PHE A 78 5.15 -17.34 3.98
N VAL A 79 5.75 -18.14 4.85
CA VAL A 79 6.26 -17.65 6.14
C VAL A 79 7.37 -16.61 5.93
N SER A 80 8.27 -16.83 4.97
CA SER A 80 9.33 -15.87 4.65
C SER A 80 8.77 -14.56 4.10
N GLY A 81 7.81 -14.64 3.18
CA GLY A 81 7.14 -13.47 2.60
C GLY A 81 6.36 -12.66 3.62
N LEU A 82 5.62 -13.35 4.49
CA LEU A 82 4.89 -12.74 5.59
C LEU A 82 5.84 -12.01 6.54
N LYS A 83 6.96 -12.63 6.91
CA LYS A 83 7.99 -12.00 7.73
C LYS A 83 8.52 -10.72 7.10
N SER A 84 8.91 -10.74 5.82
CA SER A 84 9.37 -9.54 5.11
C SER A 84 8.29 -8.45 5.00
N TYR A 85 7.03 -8.84 4.83
CA TYR A 85 5.90 -7.91 4.83
C TYR A 85 5.72 -7.22 6.19
N LEU A 86 5.79 -7.98 7.28
CA LEU A 86 5.67 -7.45 8.64
C LEU A 86 6.92 -6.67 9.08
N GLU A 87 8.11 -7.02 8.61
CA GLU A 87 9.32 -6.21 8.86
C GLU A 87 9.24 -4.84 8.18
N TYR A 88 8.54 -4.75 7.04
CA TYR A 88 8.40 -3.48 6.31
C TYR A 88 7.28 -2.59 6.87
N TYR A 89 6.11 -3.17 7.17
CA TYR A 89 4.93 -2.43 7.62
C TYR A 89 4.66 -2.52 9.12
N GLU A 90 5.45 -3.30 9.85
CA GLU A 90 5.38 -3.44 11.31
C GLU A 90 3.95 -3.80 11.78
N ASP A 91 3.49 -3.20 12.87
CA ASP A 91 2.17 -3.47 13.43
C ASP A 91 1.03 -3.03 12.50
N LEU A 92 1.22 -1.97 11.70
CA LEU A 92 0.23 -1.56 10.71
C LEU A 92 -0.01 -2.68 9.68
N GLY A 93 1.06 -3.31 9.20
CA GLY A 93 0.96 -4.44 8.28
C GLY A 93 0.23 -5.63 8.89
N LYS A 94 0.53 -5.94 10.16
CA LYS A 94 -0.12 -7.00 10.92
C LYS A 94 -1.62 -6.77 11.05
N ASP A 95 -2.02 -5.55 11.41
CA ASP A 95 -3.41 -5.17 11.57
C ASP A 95 -4.20 -5.28 10.27
N TYR A 96 -3.65 -4.75 9.17
CA TYR A 96 -4.29 -4.84 7.86
C TYR A 96 -4.41 -6.29 7.38
N PHE A 97 -3.36 -7.10 7.58
CA PHE A 97 -3.40 -8.50 7.18
C PHE A 97 -4.45 -9.29 7.97
N ASN A 98 -4.50 -9.14 9.30
CA ASN A 98 -5.47 -9.83 10.15
C ASN A 98 -6.92 -9.40 9.88
N LYS A 99 -7.15 -8.13 9.52
CA LYS A 99 -8.47 -7.65 9.08
C LYS A 99 -8.90 -8.23 7.73
N ALA A 100 -7.95 -8.44 6.81
CA ALA A 100 -8.23 -8.97 5.49
C ALA A 100 -8.37 -10.50 5.50
N VAL A 101 -7.53 -11.22 6.24
CA VAL A 101 -7.46 -12.68 6.31
C VAL A 101 -8.24 -13.20 7.52
N THR A 102 -9.57 -12.99 7.50
CA THR A 102 -10.46 -13.26 8.64
C THR A 102 -10.59 -14.73 9.02
N GLN A 103 -10.22 -15.67 8.13
CA GLN A 103 -10.19 -17.10 8.45
C GLN A 103 -8.88 -17.55 9.10
N SER A 104 -7.88 -16.66 9.20
CA SER A 104 -6.52 -16.98 9.67
C SER A 104 -5.94 -18.22 8.97
N GLU A 105 -6.11 -18.28 7.66
CA GLU A 105 -5.77 -19.45 6.85
C GLU A 105 -5.04 -19.05 5.57
N VAL A 106 -4.06 -19.89 5.19
CA VAL A 106 -3.47 -19.88 3.85
C VAL A 106 -3.75 -21.17 3.10
N THR A 107 -4.09 -21.03 1.82
CA THR A 107 -4.31 -22.13 0.87
C THR A 107 -3.37 -22.03 -0.32
N LEU A 108 -3.24 -23.12 -1.08
CA LEU A 108 -2.46 -23.20 -2.30
C LEU A 108 -3.37 -23.68 -3.43
N ASN A 109 -3.55 -22.87 -4.48
CA ASN A 109 -4.46 -23.18 -5.58
C ASN A 109 -3.85 -22.86 -6.94
N ALA A 110 -4.38 -23.49 -7.99
CA ALA A 110 -4.06 -23.09 -9.35
C ALA A 110 -4.64 -21.70 -9.64
N ASN A 111 -3.86 -20.85 -10.30
CA ASN A 111 -4.27 -19.52 -10.69
C ASN A 111 -5.44 -19.60 -11.70
N PRO A 112 -6.59 -18.98 -11.41
CA PRO A 112 -7.76 -19.03 -12.29
C PRO A 112 -7.54 -18.38 -13.66
N LEU A 113 -6.48 -17.57 -13.82
CA LEU A 113 -6.10 -16.96 -15.10
C LEU A 113 -5.41 -17.95 -16.06
N GLY A 114 -5.08 -19.17 -15.63
CA GLY A 114 -4.46 -20.18 -16.48
C GLY A 114 -3.15 -19.69 -17.11
N ASP A 115 -3.05 -19.72 -18.44
CA ASP A 115 -1.86 -19.29 -19.19
C ASP A 115 -1.53 -17.79 -19.03
N GLU A 116 -2.52 -16.96 -18.67
CA GLU A 116 -2.33 -15.53 -18.43
C GLU A 116 -1.90 -15.21 -17.00
N GLY A 117 -1.93 -16.21 -16.11
CA GLY A 117 -1.47 -16.06 -14.75
C GLY A 117 0.04 -15.82 -14.68
N GLU A 118 0.47 -15.10 -13.65
CA GLU A 118 1.86 -15.09 -13.24
C GLU A 118 2.27 -16.48 -12.72
N THR A 119 3.56 -16.81 -12.81
CA THR A 119 4.12 -18.09 -12.33
C THR A 119 3.69 -18.41 -10.90
N ILE A 120 3.80 -17.41 -10.03
CA ILE A 120 3.32 -17.40 -8.65
C ILE A 120 2.74 -16.02 -8.37
N THR A 121 1.64 -15.96 -7.64
CA THR A 121 1.05 -14.73 -7.14
C THR A 121 0.23 -15.04 -5.88
N ALA A 122 -0.44 -14.05 -5.31
CA ALA A 122 -1.37 -14.26 -4.22
C ALA A 122 -2.55 -13.29 -4.28
N ASP A 123 -3.66 -13.71 -3.70
CA ASP A 123 -4.79 -12.85 -3.41
C ASP A 123 -5.43 -13.23 -2.06
N ILE A 124 -6.41 -12.43 -1.66
CA ILE A 124 -7.28 -12.76 -0.54
C ILE A 124 -8.68 -12.93 -1.10
N LYS A 125 -9.30 -14.06 -0.80
CA LYS A 125 -10.67 -14.35 -1.21
C LYS A 125 -11.43 -14.99 -0.06
N ASP A 126 -12.62 -14.46 0.22
CA ASP A 126 -13.51 -14.98 1.27
C ASP A 126 -12.81 -15.07 2.64
N GLY A 127 -11.88 -14.14 2.93
CA GLY A 127 -11.11 -14.11 4.18
C GLY A 127 -9.94 -15.08 4.26
N VAL A 128 -9.60 -15.77 3.16
CA VAL A 128 -8.47 -16.72 3.09
C VAL A 128 -7.37 -16.13 2.21
N PHE A 129 -6.13 -16.20 2.67
CA PHE A 129 -4.98 -15.86 1.84
C PHE A 129 -4.68 -17.03 0.90
N ARG A 130 -4.59 -16.79 -0.40
CA ARG A 130 -4.37 -17.86 -1.39
C ARG A 130 -3.06 -17.63 -2.10
N ILE A 131 -2.17 -18.61 -2.03
CA ILE A 131 -1.01 -18.70 -2.91
C ILE A 131 -1.50 -19.29 -4.22
N LEU A 132 -1.26 -18.59 -5.33
CA LEU A 132 -1.74 -18.96 -6.64
C LEU A 132 -0.56 -19.32 -7.54
N PHE A 133 -0.44 -20.59 -7.94
CA PHE A 133 0.56 -21.03 -8.91
C PHE A 133 -0.04 -21.14 -10.31
N ARG A 134 0.73 -20.82 -11.35
CA ARG A 134 0.26 -21.05 -12.73
C ARG A 134 0.11 -22.55 -13.01
N HIS A 135 -0.95 -22.95 -13.70
CA HIS A 135 -1.35 -24.36 -13.84
C HIS A 135 -0.29 -25.31 -14.45
N ASP A 136 0.67 -24.78 -15.21
CA ASP A 136 1.82 -25.47 -15.81
C ASP A 136 3.15 -25.24 -15.06
N LYS A 137 3.10 -24.60 -13.88
CA LYS A 137 4.25 -24.15 -13.07
C LYS A 137 4.15 -24.56 -11.60
N LEU A 138 3.45 -25.64 -11.28
CA LEU A 138 3.46 -26.19 -9.93
C LEU A 138 4.90 -26.46 -9.49
N GLY A 139 5.27 -25.90 -8.34
CA GLY A 139 6.59 -26.08 -7.76
C GLY A 139 7.68 -25.13 -8.29
N TYR A 140 7.36 -24.17 -9.15
CA TYR A 140 8.30 -23.12 -9.56
C TYR A 140 8.21 -21.92 -8.63
N ASN A 141 9.37 -21.33 -8.29
CA ASN A 141 9.48 -20.07 -7.55
C ASN A 141 8.67 -20.03 -6.25
N GLN A 142 8.53 -21.17 -5.58
CA GLN A 142 7.69 -21.35 -4.40
C GLN A 142 8.06 -20.41 -3.25
N SER A 143 9.33 -20.00 -3.20
CA SER A 143 9.89 -19.07 -2.22
C SER A 143 9.86 -17.59 -2.62
N TRP A 144 9.32 -17.24 -3.80
CA TRP A 144 9.34 -15.87 -4.34
C TRP A 144 8.07 -15.07 -4.01
N LEU A 145 7.33 -15.48 -2.99
CA LEU A 145 6.19 -14.72 -2.49
C LEU A 145 6.69 -13.54 -1.65
N ASP A 146 7.22 -12.51 -2.31
CA ASP A 146 7.77 -11.32 -1.64
C ASP A 146 6.69 -10.42 -0.98
N GLN A 147 7.16 -9.42 -0.24
CA GLN A 147 6.35 -8.42 0.45
C GLN A 147 5.34 -7.70 -0.46
N SER A 148 5.62 -7.58 -1.76
CA SER A 148 4.74 -6.87 -2.70
C SER A 148 3.48 -7.68 -3.01
N TYR A 149 3.53 -9.02 -3.00
CA TYR A 149 2.34 -9.86 -3.17
C TYR A 149 1.39 -9.75 -1.99
N PHE A 150 1.93 -9.70 -0.76
CA PHE A 150 1.13 -9.51 0.45
C PHE A 150 0.42 -8.16 0.45
N SER A 151 1.16 -7.06 0.25
CA SER A 151 0.56 -5.72 0.21
C SER A 151 -0.47 -5.57 -0.89
N LYS A 152 -0.21 -6.07 -2.10
CA LYS A 152 -1.20 -6.07 -3.20
C LYS A 152 -2.45 -6.87 -2.83
N ALA A 153 -2.32 -8.05 -2.24
CA ALA A 153 -3.45 -8.90 -1.87
C ALA A 153 -4.31 -8.25 -0.77
N VAL A 154 -3.68 -7.65 0.23
CA VAL A 154 -4.34 -6.89 1.30
C VAL A 154 -5.05 -5.64 0.77
N ASP A 155 -4.35 -4.81 -0.01
CA ASP A 155 -4.90 -3.58 -0.58
C ASP A 155 -6.06 -3.85 -1.56
N ALA A 156 -6.06 -5.01 -2.22
CA ALA A 156 -7.14 -5.39 -3.13
C ALA A 156 -8.49 -5.65 -2.44
N VAL A 157 -8.47 -5.94 -1.13
CA VAL A 157 -9.68 -6.29 -0.35
C VAL A 157 -9.90 -5.39 0.86
N THR A 158 -8.99 -4.46 1.15
CA THR A 158 -9.11 -3.57 2.31
C THR A 158 -10.37 -2.70 2.20
N THR A 159 -11.06 -2.54 3.33
CA THR A 159 -12.20 -1.62 3.48
C THR A 159 -11.82 -0.36 4.24
N GLU A 160 -10.54 -0.20 4.56
CA GLU A 160 -10.01 0.98 5.23
C GLU A 160 -10.06 2.19 4.29
N THR A 161 -10.09 3.39 4.88
CA THR A 161 -10.10 4.65 4.11
C THR A 161 -8.88 4.78 3.20
N PHE A 162 -7.73 4.29 3.68
CA PHE A 162 -6.46 4.33 2.96
C PHE A 162 -6.02 2.91 2.64
N SER A 163 -5.33 2.72 1.51
CA SER A 163 -4.50 1.54 1.33
C SER A 163 -3.41 1.48 2.39
N LEU A 164 -2.90 0.28 2.65
CA LEU A 164 -1.78 0.05 3.57
C LEU A 164 -0.58 0.93 3.19
N LYS A 165 -0.30 1.04 1.89
CA LYS A 165 0.80 1.88 1.35
C LYS A 165 0.61 3.35 1.70
N ALA A 166 -0.57 3.90 1.45
CA ALA A 166 -0.86 5.29 1.76
C ALA A 166 -0.84 5.54 3.26
N LYS A 167 -1.44 4.66 4.07
CA LYS A 167 -1.44 4.78 5.53
C LYS A 167 -0.03 4.74 6.11
N SER A 168 0.79 3.79 5.65
CA SER A 168 2.20 3.68 6.06
C SER A 168 3.00 4.91 5.66
N SER A 169 2.78 5.44 4.46
CA SER A 169 3.45 6.67 4.02
C SER A 169 3.04 7.89 4.86
N ILE A 170 1.78 8.00 5.28
CA ILE A 170 1.34 9.06 6.19
C ILE A 170 2.06 8.95 7.54
N GLU A 171 2.07 7.76 8.15
CA GLU A 171 2.66 7.56 9.47
C GLU A 171 4.17 7.83 9.48
N LYS A 172 4.91 7.29 8.51
CA LYS A 172 6.37 7.41 8.46
C LYS A 172 6.87 8.78 7.99
N GLU A 173 6.09 9.48 7.18
CA GLU A 173 6.56 10.72 6.54
C GLU A 173 5.89 11.95 7.13
N TRP A 174 4.57 11.96 7.26
CA TRP A 174 3.88 13.14 7.78
C TRP A 174 3.90 13.22 9.29
N GLU A 175 3.43 12.18 9.99
CA GLU A 175 3.26 12.24 11.46
C GLU A 175 4.60 12.44 12.17
N GLU A 176 5.69 11.85 11.65
CA GLU A 176 7.04 12.04 12.18
C GLU A 176 7.60 13.47 11.99
N ASN A 177 7.11 14.24 11.01
CA ASN A 177 7.65 15.56 10.65
C ASN A 177 6.68 16.73 10.89
N TYR A 178 5.42 16.44 11.24
CA TYR A 178 4.35 17.44 11.31
C TYR A 178 4.61 18.56 12.33
N GLU A 179 5.06 18.21 13.54
CA GLU A 179 5.26 19.17 14.62
C GLU A 179 6.36 20.19 14.30
N ASP A 180 7.51 19.70 13.84
CA ASP A 180 8.65 20.53 13.47
C ASP A 180 8.30 21.44 12.28
N LEU A 181 7.65 20.89 11.25
CA LEU A 181 7.23 21.67 10.09
C LEU A 181 6.21 22.76 10.46
N THR A 182 5.23 22.44 11.30
CA THR A 182 4.21 23.39 11.77
C THR A 182 4.86 24.52 12.55
N LYS A 183 5.81 24.21 13.43
CA LYS A 183 6.56 25.20 14.19
C LYS A 183 7.39 26.11 13.28
N GLU A 184 8.13 25.54 12.32
CA GLU A 184 8.95 26.32 11.39
C GLU A 184 8.11 27.28 10.54
N ILE A 185 6.98 26.82 10.01
CA ILE A 185 6.05 27.66 9.25
C ILE A 185 5.45 28.74 10.15
N GLY A 186 5.05 28.39 11.38
CA GLY A 186 4.51 29.34 12.35
C GLY A 186 5.49 30.44 12.74
N GLU A 187 6.78 30.11 12.88
CA GLU A 187 7.85 31.09 13.09
C GLU A 187 8.05 32.01 11.87
N ILE A 188 8.02 31.47 10.65
CA ILE A 188 8.18 32.28 9.42
C ILE A 188 7.03 33.27 9.25
N LEU A 189 5.81 32.87 9.61
CA LEU A 189 4.59 33.69 9.47
C LEU A 189 4.28 34.56 10.69
N ALA A 190 5.01 34.41 11.80
CA ALA A 190 4.65 34.94 13.12
C ALA A 190 3.23 34.52 13.59
N ILE A 191 2.81 33.31 13.22
CA ILE A 191 1.53 32.69 13.62
C ILE A 191 1.87 31.38 14.36
N PRO A 192 2.13 31.43 15.67
CA PRO A 192 2.61 30.26 16.42
C PRO A 192 1.59 29.13 16.52
N ASP A 193 0.31 29.42 16.32
CA ASP A 193 -0.81 28.47 16.31
C ASP A 193 -1.34 28.20 14.89
N VAL A 194 -0.47 28.29 13.87
CA VAL A 194 -0.82 27.90 12.51
C VAL A 194 -1.20 26.42 12.45
N VAL A 195 -2.22 26.10 11.66
CA VAL A 195 -2.69 24.74 11.45
C VAL A 195 -2.40 24.34 10.01
N LEU A 196 -1.60 23.29 9.82
CA LEU A 196 -1.40 22.67 8.51
C LEU A 196 -2.41 21.54 8.36
N GLU A 197 -3.39 21.72 7.47
CA GLU A 197 -4.45 20.75 7.22
C GLU A 197 -4.13 19.96 5.92
N PRO A 198 -3.56 18.75 6.03
CA PRO A 198 -3.15 17.95 4.86
C PRO A 198 -4.34 17.42 4.07
N ASN A 199 -5.53 17.37 4.69
CA ASN A 199 -6.80 16.99 4.07
C ASN A 199 -6.72 15.57 3.45
N PHE A 200 -6.12 14.64 4.19
CA PHE A 200 -5.73 13.32 3.69
C PHE A 200 -6.85 12.56 2.99
N VAL A 201 -8.04 12.52 3.60
CA VAL A 201 -9.17 11.71 3.11
C VAL A 201 -9.66 12.25 1.76
N GLU A 202 -9.84 13.56 1.67
CA GLU A 202 -10.32 14.27 0.50
C GLU A 202 -9.30 14.23 -0.63
N VAL A 203 -8.02 14.45 -0.33
CA VAL A 203 -6.93 14.38 -1.31
C VAL A 203 -6.81 12.95 -1.83
N TYR A 204 -6.81 11.94 -0.95
CA TYR A 204 -6.72 10.53 -1.34
C TYR A 204 -7.89 10.12 -2.25
N ALA A 205 -9.13 10.47 -1.86
CA ALA A 205 -10.32 10.20 -2.66
C ALA A 205 -10.28 10.90 -4.04
N ALA A 206 -9.82 12.14 -4.08
CA ALA A 206 -9.69 12.89 -5.33
C ALA A 206 -8.61 12.30 -6.25
N LEU A 207 -7.48 11.83 -5.72
CA LEU A 207 -6.45 11.14 -6.51
C LEU A 207 -6.95 9.80 -7.02
N LYS A 208 -7.66 9.02 -6.20
CA LYS A 208 -8.32 7.77 -6.62
C LYS A 208 -9.29 7.99 -7.78
N ALA A 209 -10.04 9.09 -7.78
CA ALA A 209 -10.96 9.43 -8.85
C ALA A 209 -10.27 10.03 -10.08
N GLY A 210 -9.15 10.74 -9.89
CA GLY A 210 -8.48 11.52 -10.93
C GLY A 210 -7.33 10.80 -11.64
N ARG A 211 -6.79 9.72 -11.07
CA ARG A 211 -5.65 8.97 -11.62
C ARG A 211 -6.04 7.55 -12.01
N LYS A 212 -5.35 7.01 -13.00
CA LYS A 212 -5.56 5.62 -13.47
C LYS A 212 -4.64 4.62 -12.76
N ASP A 213 -3.45 5.08 -12.36
CA ASP A 213 -2.47 4.33 -11.58
C ASP A 213 -2.68 4.53 -10.07
N ASN A 214 -2.17 3.57 -9.28
CA ASN A 214 -2.12 3.64 -7.81
C ASN A 214 -0.68 3.71 -7.28
N ASP A 215 0.31 3.94 -8.15
CA ASP A 215 1.73 3.94 -7.74
C ASP A 215 2.06 5.10 -6.79
N TRP A 216 1.28 6.18 -6.86
CA TRP A 216 1.39 7.36 -5.99
C TRP A 216 1.09 7.07 -4.51
N GLU A 217 0.40 5.98 -4.19
CA GLU A 217 0.00 5.68 -2.80
C GLU A 217 1.20 5.43 -1.89
N ALA A 218 2.25 4.79 -2.43
CA ALA A 218 3.47 4.50 -1.67
C ALA A 218 4.23 5.76 -1.25
N SER A 219 4.00 6.90 -1.92
CA SER A 219 4.60 8.19 -1.59
C SER A 219 3.56 9.22 -1.16
N PHE A 220 2.36 8.80 -0.74
CA PHE A 220 1.25 9.71 -0.47
C PHE A 220 1.55 10.72 0.66
N GLY A 221 1.97 10.24 1.82
CA GLY A 221 2.34 11.09 2.96
C GLY A 221 3.56 11.96 2.65
N LYS A 222 4.58 11.38 2.00
CA LYS A 222 5.77 12.09 1.55
C LYS A 222 5.45 13.25 0.60
N ALA A 223 4.54 13.03 -0.34
CA ALA A 223 4.14 14.04 -1.31
C ALA A 223 3.39 15.19 -0.64
N ILE A 224 2.50 14.89 0.30
CA ILE A 224 1.80 15.91 1.10
C ILE A 224 2.81 16.71 1.92
N LEU A 225 3.71 16.06 2.64
CA LEU A 225 4.77 16.73 3.39
C LEU A 225 5.56 17.69 2.50
N ALA A 226 5.98 17.23 1.33
CA ALA A 226 6.75 18.03 0.39
C ALA A 226 6.00 19.30 -0.06
N TYR A 227 4.68 19.25 -0.27
CA TYR A 227 3.92 20.47 -0.65
C TYR A 227 4.00 21.57 0.40
N PHE A 228 4.03 21.20 1.68
CA PHE A 228 4.20 22.16 2.77
C PHE A 228 5.68 22.53 2.98
N GLN A 229 6.57 21.54 2.98
CA GLN A 229 7.98 21.72 3.33
C GLN A 229 8.85 22.26 2.19
N ASP A 230 8.80 21.60 1.03
CA ASP A 230 9.64 21.93 -0.13
C ASP A 230 8.98 22.98 -1.03
N GLY A 231 7.66 23.13 -0.91
CA GLY A 231 6.86 24.14 -1.60
C GLY A 231 6.64 25.37 -0.75
N LEU A 232 5.61 25.34 0.09
CA LEU A 232 5.15 26.54 0.81
C LEU A 232 6.24 27.16 1.68
N LYS A 233 6.84 26.38 2.60
CA LYS A 233 7.87 26.87 3.52
C LYS A 233 9.06 27.45 2.75
N TYR A 234 9.49 26.76 1.68
CA TYR A 234 10.56 27.22 0.80
C TYR A 234 10.23 28.60 0.20
N ASN A 235 9.04 28.78 -0.38
CA ASN A 235 8.64 30.04 -1.00
C ASN A 235 8.46 31.17 0.02
N LEU A 236 7.88 30.90 1.20
CA LEU A 236 7.78 31.88 2.29
C LEU A 236 9.17 32.34 2.76
N THR A 237 10.09 31.39 2.92
CA THR A 237 11.47 31.69 3.32
C THR A 237 12.18 32.51 2.24
N SER A 238 12.07 32.11 0.97
CA SER A 238 12.69 32.82 -0.16
C SER A 238 12.14 34.24 -0.34
N ALA A 239 10.89 34.46 0.05
CA ALA A 239 10.23 35.75 0.03
C ALA A 239 10.62 36.67 1.21
N GLY A 240 11.31 36.15 2.23
CA GLY A 240 11.77 36.93 3.37
C GLY A 240 10.74 37.12 4.48
N PHE A 241 9.66 36.32 4.52
CA PHE A 241 8.57 36.48 5.50
C PHE A 241 9.04 36.53 6.95
N LYS A 242 10.06 35.74 7.33
CA LYS A 242 10.50 35.60 8.72
C LYS A 242 10.94 36.92 9.37
N ASP A 243 11.50 37.83 8.58
CA ASP A 243 12.12 39.06 9.05
C ASP A 243 11.37 40.32 8.53
N ASP A 244 10.16 40.16 8.00
CA ASP A 244 9.36 41.24 7.41
C ASP A 244 7.96 41.31 8.05
N ASP A 245 7.82 42.21 9.03
CA ASP A 245 6.57 42.43 9.76
C ASP A 245 5.39 42.76 8.84
N MET A 246 5.62 43.46 7.71
CA MET A 246 4.52 43.83 6.80
C MET A 246 3.99 42.61 6.04
N LEU A 247 4.87 41.68 5.64
CA LEU A 247 4.46 40.42 5.01
C LEU A 247 3.71 39.52 6.00
N GLN A 248 4.17 39.45 7.25
CA GLN A 248 3.52 38.67 8.31
C GLN A 248 2.15 39.23 8.67
N GLU A 249 2.04 40.54 8.88
CA GLU A 249 0.77 41.22 9.16
C GLU A 249 -0.22 41.06 8.00
N GLY A 250 0.22 41.32 6.77
CA GLY A 250 -0.64 41.17 5.58
C GLY A 250 -1.15 39.74 5.39
N PHE A 251 -0.32 38.73 5.68
CA PHE A 251 -0.76 37.34 5.67
C PHE A 251 -1.80 37.05 6.76
N ALA A 252 -1.55 37.51 7.99
CA ALA A 252 -2.45 37.28 9.13
C ALA A 252 -3.82 37.96 8.96
N GLU A 253 -3.87 39.11 8.29
CA GLU A 253 -5.13 39.81 7.96
C GLU A 253 -6.02 39.02 6.99
N LEU A 254 -5.40 38.25 6.09
CA LEU A 254 -6.11 37.48 5.08
C LEU A 254 -6.38 36.04 5.50
N VAL A 255 -5.47 35.41 6.24
CA VAL A 255 -5.57 34.02 6.71
C VAL A 255 -6.08 34.00 8.16
N THR A 256 -7.26 34.57 8.36
CA THR A 256 -7.86 34.78 9.69
C THR A 256 -8.15 33.48 10.46
N SER A 257 -8.31 32.35 9.77
CA SER A 257 -8.48 31.04 10.42
C SER A 257 -7.17 30.43 10.90
N LYS A 258 -6.03 31.00 10.47
CA LYS A 258 -4.67 30.46 10.68
C LYS A 258 -4.46 29.07 10.08
N THR A 259 -5.34 28.66 9.16
CA THR A 259 -5.30 27.33 8.54
C THR A 259 -4.72 27.41 7.15
N ILE A 260 -3.84 26.46 6.84
CA ILE A 260 -3.28 26.26 5.52
C ILE A 260 -3.67 24.85 5.08
N LYS A 261 -4.43 24.74 3.99
CA LYS A 261 -5.08 23.50 3.57
C LYS A 261 -4.57 23.01 2.23
N LEU A 262 -4.20 21.74 2.12
CA LEU A 262 -3.94 21.12 0.83
C LEU A 262 -5.25 20.57 0.22
N ARG A 263 -5.47 20.73 -1.08
CA ARG A 263 -6.59 20.08 -1.77
C ARG A 263 -6.33 19.80 -3.24
N ILE A 264 -7.04 18.80 -3.76
CA ILE A 264 -7.12 18.53 -5.20
C ILE A 264 -8.36 19.22 -5.77
N VAL A 265 -8.20 19.96 -6.87
CA VAL A 265 -9.29 20.63 -7.58
C VAL A 265 -9.37 20.17 -9.04
N LYS A 266 -10.54 20.37 -9.65
CA LYS A 266 -10.73 20.08 -11.08
C LYS A 266 -10.00 21.09 -11.96
N GLU A 267 -10.06 22.36 -11.58
CA GLU A 267 -9.47 23.47 -12.31
C GLU A 267 -8.86 24.46 -11.32
N LEU A 268 -7.71 25.01 -11.71
CA LEU A 268 -7.05 26.10 -11.01
C LEU A 268 -7.58 27.43 -11.54
N LYS A 269 -7.60 28.47 -10.70
CA LYS A 269 -8.10 29.80 -11.08
C LYS A 269 -7.11 30.55 -11.94
N THR A 270 -5.82 30.43 -11.62
CA THR A 270 -4.75 31.23 -12.22
C THR A 270 -3.50 30.41 -12.50
N GLY A 271 -3.23 29.39 -11.68
CA GLY A 271 -2.08 28.51 -11.81
C GLY A 271 -2.21 27.50 -12.95
N TYR A 272 -1.06 27.02 -13.42
CA TYR A 272 -1.00 25.97 -14.43
C TYR A 272 -0.98 24.56 -13.81
N ARG A 273 -0.18 24.37 -12.76
CA ARG A 273 0.08 23.06 -12.11
C ARG A 273 -0.42 23.01 -10.67
N ASN A 274 -0.10 24.06 -9.92
CA ASN A 274 -0.55 24.31 -8.56
C ASN A 274 -0.76 25.83 -8.39
N GLU A 275 -1.42 26.22 -7.31
CA GLU A 275 -1.54 27.61 -6.86
C GLU A 275 -1.86 27.67 -5.36
N ALA A 276 -1.44 28.74 -4.70
CA ALA A 276 -2.07 29.17 -3.45
C ALA A 276 -3.30 30.05 -3.75
N PHE A 277 -4.35 29.93 -2.95
CA PHE A 277 -5.59 30.68 -3.11
C PHE A 277 -6.23 30.93 -1.75
N LEU A 278 -6.79 32.12 -1.55
CA LEU A 278 -7.50 32.47 -0.32
C LEU A 278 -8.99 32.20 -0.47
N GLU A 279 -9.55 31.45 0.47
CA GLU A 279 -10.97 31.17 0.55
C GLU A 279 -11.39 31.19 2.02
N ASP A 280 -12.34 32.06 2.37
CA ASP A 280 -12.94 32.16 3.71
C ASP A 280 -11.93 32.21 4.87
N GLY A 281 -10.84 32.96 4.70
CA GLY A 281 -9.81 33.10 5.74
C GLY A 281 -8.80 31.95 5.82
N VAL A 282 -8.82 31.01 4.87
CA VAL A 282 -7.92 29.86 4.76
C VAL A 282 -7.00 30.02 3.55
N LEU A 283 -5.71 29.74 3.71
CA LEU A 283 -4.82 29.58 2.57
C LEU A 283 -4.94 28.17 2.00
N CYS A 284 -5.57 28.02 0.85
CA CYS A 284 -5.66 26.77 0.12
C CYS A 284 -4.46 26.59 -0.81
N LEU A 285 -3.65 25.56 -0.57
CA LEU A 285 -2.69 25.01 -1.51
C LEU A 285 -3.42 24.03 -2.44
N GLN A 286 -3.51 24.35 -3.72
CA GLN A 286 -4.37 23.63 -4.66
C GLN A 286 -3.57 23.08 -5.83
N LEU A 287 -3.95 21.89 -6.29
CA LEU A 287 -3.41 21.29 -7.50
C LEU A 287 -4.42 20.37 -8.16
N LYS A 288 -4.13 19.96 -9.40
CA LYS A 288 -4.90 18.94 -10.11
C LYS A 288 -4.30 17.55 -9.88
N ALA A 289 -5.13 16.50 -9.96
CA ALA A 289 -4.70 15.12 -9.74
C ALA A 289 -3.61 14.65 -10.74
N ASP A 290 -3.64 15.15 -11.97
CA ASP A 290 -2.65 14.85 -13.03
C ASP A 290 -1.29 15.55 -12.79
N HIS A 291 -1.24 16.54 -11.89
CA HIS A 291 -0.03 17.24 -11.46
C HIS A 291 0.44 16.82 -10.06
N TRP A 292 -0.11 15.73 -9.52
CA TRP A 292 0.29 15.20 -8.22
C TRP A 292 1.79 14.90 -8.16
N TYR A 293 2.40 15.38 -7.07
CA TYR A 293 3.81 15.28 -6.73
C TYR A 293 4.78 15.80 -7.81
N TYR A 294 4.31 16.70 -8.68
CA TYR A 294 5.12 17.34 -9.72
C TYR A 294 5.47 18.78 -9.35
N ASN A 295 6.74 19.16 -9.53
CA ASN A 295 7.29 20.50 -9.22
C ASN A 295 6.76 21.07 -7.90
N VAL A 296 6.95 20.30 -6.83
CA VAL A 296 6.43 20.64 -5.51
C VAL A 296 6.96 21.99 -5.01
N SER A 297 8.19 22.34 -5.39
CA SER A 297 8.82 23.64 -5.08
C SER A 297 8.09 24.86 -5.62
N ASP A 298 7.22 24.70 -6.63
CA ASP A 298 6.44 25.80 -7.19
C ASP A 298 5.25 26.16 -6.26
N MET A 299 4.87 25.28 -5.33
CA MET A 299 3.72 25.48 -4.46
C MET A 299 3.93 26.68 -3.53
N GLY A 300 3.04 27.67 -3.61
CA GLY A 300 3.08 28.87 -2.77
C GLY A 300 3.90 30.03 -3.38
N ASP A 301 4.42 29.89 -4.60
CA ASP A 301 5.17 30.95 -5.29
C ASP A 301 4.36 32.26 -5.49
N ASN A 302 3.04 32.15 -5.48
CA ASN A 302 2.11 33.25 -5.71
C ASN A 302 1.56 33.87 -4.43
N VAL A 303 1.97 33.42 -3.23
CA VAL A 303 1.43 33.92 -1.95
C VAL A 303 1.58 35.43 -1.82
N ILE A 304 2.73 36.02 -2.19
CA ILE A 304 2.93 37.48 -2.13
C ILE A 304 1.90 38.23 -2.98
N LYS A 305 1.48 37.68 -4.12
CA LYS A 305 0.51 38.34 -5.01
C LYS A 305 -0.92 38.34 -4.45
N LEU A 306 -1.16 37.58 -3.37
CA LEU A 306 -2.44 37.51 -2.69
C LEU A 306 -2.54 38.56 -1.57
N LEU A 307 -1.42 39.08 -1.08
CA LEU A 307 -1.32 40.15 -0.07
C LEU A 307 -1.51 41.52 -0.73
#